data_AF-A0ABD0PK07-F1
#
_entry.id   AF-A0ABD0PK07-F1
#
_cell.length_a   1.000
_cell.length_b   1.000
_cell.length_c   1.000
_cell.angle_alpha   90.00
_cell.angle_beta   90.00
_cell.angle_gamma   90.00
#
_symmetry.space_group_name_H-M   'P 1'
#
loop_
_entity.id
_entity.type
_entity.pdbx_description
1 polymer ?
#
loop_
_entity_poly.entity_id
_entity_poly.type
_entity_poly.pdbx_seq_one_letter_code
_entity_poly.pdbx_strand_id
1 'polypeptide(L)' 'YDREPKEPKDVEAYWKGRLTWNGSKDLQDISISIRNVTANDTGTYECEVSRFFDFDSFTHSTTRKITIELK' A
#
# COMPACT_ATOMS: atom_id res chain seq x y z
N TYR A 1 17.47 7.76 23.94
CA TYR A 1 17.82 6.55 23.19
C TYR A 1 16.77 6.36 22.13
N ASP A 2 17.02 7.01 20.99
CA ASP A 2 16.16 6.94 19.82
C ASP A 2 16.17 5.49 19.33
N ARG A 3 15.01 4.82 19.41
CA ARG A 3 14.87 3.50 18.81
C ARG A 3 14.80 3.73 17.32
N GLU A 4 15.89 3.39 16.61
CA GLU A 4 15.82 3.20 15.17
C GLU A 4 14.65 2.24 14.86
N PRO A 5 13.81 2.56 13.86
CA PRO A 5 12.79 1.65 13.40
C PRO A 5 13.47 0.33 13.00
N LYS A 6 13.23 -0.73 13.77
CA LYS A 6 13.63 -2.08 13.35
C LYS A 6 12.76 -2.43 12.17
N GLU A 7 13.34 -2.39 10.97
CA GLU A 7 12.69 -2.98 9.80
C GLU A 7 12.27 -4.41 10.15
N PRO A 8 11.01 -4.79 9.87
CA PRO A 8 10.55 -6.14 10.19
C PRO A 8 11.41 -7.14 9.44
N LYS A 9 11.92 -8.14 10.16
CA LYS A 9 12.90 -9.12 9.65
C LYS A 9 12.43 -9.91 8.43
N ASP A 10 11.15 -9.84 8.06
CA ASP A 10 10.63 -10.31 6.77
C ASP A 10 9.19 -9.79 6.57
N VAL A 11 9.03 -8.54 6.11
CA VAL A 11 7.70 -7.94 5.81
C VAL A 11 6.93 -8.81 4.82
N GLU A 12 7.63 -9.41 3.86
CA GLU A 12 7.03 -10.24 2.82
C GLU A 12 6.46 -11.54 3.41
N ALA A 13 7.16 -12.17 4.36
CA ALA A 13 6.62 -13.32 5.07
C ALA A 13 5.38 -13.00 5.91
N TYR A 14 5.30 -11.82 6.52
CA TYR A 14 4.16 -11.42 7.38
C TYR A 14 2.83 -11.32 6.59
N TRP A 15 2.91 -10.85 5.35
CA TRP A 15 1.75 -10.62 4.49
C TRP A 15 1.47 -11.76 3.50
N LYS A 16 2.39 -12.72 3.38
CA LYS A 16 2.31 -13.84 2.44
C LYS A 16 0.99 -14.59 2.56
N GLY A 17 0.28 -14.72 1.43
CA GLY A 17 -0.99 -15.46 1.35
C GLY A 17 -2.21 -14.72 1.92
N ARG A 18 -2.05 -13.50 2.45
CA ARG A 18 -3.16 -12.70 3.00
C ARG A 18 -3.48 -11.48 2.13
N LEU A 19 -2.55 -10.98 1.32
CA LEU A 19 -2.81 -9.87 0.41
C LEU A 19 -3.56 -10.33 -0.83
N THR A 20 -4.59 -9.56 -1.21
CA THR A 20 -5.35 -9.78 -2.44
C THR A 20 -5.60 -8.47 -3.18
N TRP A 21 -5.53 -8.54 -4.51
CA TRP A 21 -5.94 -7.44 -5.37
C TRP A 21 -7.47 -7.32 -5.35
N ASN A 22 -7.97 -6.11 -5.08
CA ASN A 22 -9.39 -5.78 -5.09
C ASN A 22 -9.70 -4.64 -6.08
N GLY A 23 -8.71 -4.19 -6.84
CA GLY A 23 -8.88 -3.11 -7.82
C GLY A 23 -9.54 -3.54 -9.12
N SER A 24 -9.83 -2.56 -9.95
CA SER A 24 -10.51 -2.73 -11.24
C SER A 24 -9.54 -3.15 -12.35
N LYS A 25 -10.05 -3.83 -13.38
CA LYS A 25 -9.24 -4.28 -14.53
C LYS A 25 -8.64 -3.12 -15.33
N ASP A 26 -9.31 -1.97 -15.33
CA ASP A 26 -8.87 -0.75 -16.01
C ASP A 26 -7.92 0.10 -15.15
N LEU A 27 -7.55 -0.38 -13.96
CA LEU A 27 -6.60 0.26 -13.03
C LEU A 27 -7.04 1.64 -12.51
N GLN A 28 -8.32 1.99 -12.68
CA GLN A 28 -8.89 3.19 -12.08
C GLN A 28 -9.07 3.03 -10.56
N ASP A 29 -9.38 1.82 -10.10
CA ASP A 29 -9.35 1.39 -8.70
C ASP A 29 -8.09 0.54 -8.44
N ILE A 30 -7.27 0.97 -7.50
CA ILE A 30 -5.97 0.35 -7.15
C ILE A 30 -6.02 -0.12 -5.67
N SER A 31 -7.12 -0.75 -5.32
CA SER A 31 -7.34 -1.28 -3.97
C SER A 31 -6.68 -2.63 -3.75
N ILE A 32 -6.05 -2.80 -2.59
CA ILE A 32 -5.61 -4.09 -2.05
C ILE A 32 -6.41 -4.41 -0.78
N SER A 33 -6.55 -5.70 -0.48
CA SER A 33 -7.25 -6.18 0.72
C SER A 33 -6.38 -7.18 1.47
N ILE A 34 -6.29 -6.97 2.79
CA ILE A 34 -5.67 -7.91 3.73
C ILE A 34 -6.76 -8.87 4.21
N ARG A 35 -6.57 -10.17 4.01
CA ARG A 35 -7.48 -11.22 4.49
C ARG A 35 -7.04 -11.76 5.83
N ASN A 36 -7.99 -12.32 6.59
CA ASN A 36 -7.74 -12.91 7.91
C ASN A 36 -7.02 -11.91 8.84
N VAL A 37 -7.61 -10.72 8.97
CA VAL A 37 -7.11 -9.64 9.83
C VAL A 37 -7.24 -10.06 11.29
N THR A 38 -6.21 -9.79 12.09
CA THR A 38 -6.14 -10.08 13.53
C THR A 38 -5.78 -8.81 14.30
N ALA A 39 -5.90 -8.82 15.63
CA ALA A 39 -5.48 -7.69 16.47
C ALA A 39 -3.97 -7.37 16.37
N ASN A 40 -3.15 -8.30 15.89
CA ASN A 40 -1.72 -8.05 15.63
C ASN A 40 -1.49 -7.21 14.37
N ASP A 41 -2.50 -7.08 13.50
CA ASP A 41 -2.45 -6.24 12.31
C ASP A 41 -2.82 -4.77 12.63
N THR A 42 -3.22 -4.43 13.85
CA THR A 42 -3.47 -3.04 14.29
C THR A 42 -2.22 -2.18 14.04
N GLY A 43 -2.41 -0.97 13.51
CA GLY A 43 -1.33 -0.05 13.21
C GLY A 43 -1.68 0.98 12.13
N THR A 44 -0.67 1.76 11.75
CA THR A 44 -0.76 2.78 10.71
C THR A 44 -0.40 2.17 9.36
N TYR A 45 -1.31 2.28 8.41
CA TYR A 45 -1.14 1.84 7.04
C TYR A 45 -1.01 3.04 6.12
N GLU A 46 -0.07 2.96 5.19
CA GLU A 46 0.16 3.99 4.20
C GLU A 46 -0.01 3.39 2.80
N CYS A 47 -0.85 4.04 1.99
CA CYS A 47 -1.03 3.72 0.58
C CYS A 47 -0.47 4.87 -0.25
N GLU A 48 0.46 4.56 -1.14
CA GLU A 48 1.03 5.51 -2.09
C GLU A 48 0.81 4.98 -3.51
N VAL A 49 0.20 5.81 -4.35
CA VAL A 49 -0.11 5.49 -5.74
C VAL A 49 0.49 6.56 -6.63
N SER A 50 1.47 6.17 -7.44
CA SER A 50 2.08 7.03 -8.46
C SER A 50 1.54 6.65 -9.85
N ARG A 51 0.93 7.62 -10.52
CA ARG A 51 0.43 7.49 -11.90
C ARG A 51 1.28 8.34 -12.82
N PHE A 52 1.70 7.72 -13.92
CA PHE A 52 2.44 8.36 -15.00
C PHE A 52 1.54 8.42 -16.22
N PHE A 53 1.38 9.62 -16.76
CA PHE A 53 0.64 9.91 -17.97
C PHE A 53 1.65 10.38 -19.00
N ASP A 54 1.78 9.62 -20.09
CA ASP A 54 2.60 9.98 -21.23
C ASP A 54 1.67 10.48 -22.32
N PHE A 55 1.83 11.75 -22.70
CA PHE A 55 1.14 12.37 -23.81
C PHE A 55 2.18 12.75 -24.87
N ASP A 56 1.79 12.76 -26.14
CA ASP A 56 2.69 13.01 -27.28
C ASP A 56 3.59 14.25 -27.13
N SER A 57 3.14 15.27 -26.38
CA SER A 57 3.86 16.53 -26.16
C SER A 57 4.35 16.78 -24.73
N PHE A 58 3.94 15.98 -23.74
CA PHE A 58 4.43 16.12 -22.36
C PHE A 58 4.14 14.88 -21.50
N THR A 59 4.99 14.65 -20.51
CA THR A 59 4.79 13.63 -19.48
C THR A 59 4.31 14.28 -18.18
N HIS A 60 3.24 13.75 -17.58
CA HIS A 60 2.74 14.19 -16.29
C HIS A 60 2.73 13.03 -15.29
N SER A 61 3.12 13.28 -14.05
CA SER A 61 2.97 12.31 -12.97
C SER A 61 2.21 12.90 -11.80
N THR A 62 1.31 12.12 -11.23
CA THR A 62 0.64 12.47 -9.97
C THR A 62 0.83 11.35 -8.96
N THR A 63 1.07 11.74 -7.71
CA THR A 63 1.19 10.82 -6.59
C THR A 63 0.09 11.13 -5.59
N ARG A 64 -0.66 10.09 -5.21
CA ARG A 64 -1.68 10.16 -4.17
C ARG A 64 -1.24 9.32 -3.00
N LYS A 65 -1.31 9.92 -1.80
CA LYS A 65 -0.92 9.30 -0.54
C LYS A 65 -2.10 9.32 0.42
N ILE A 66 -2.40 8.18 1.04
CA ILE A 66 -3.48 8.02 2.02
C ILE A 66 -2.94 7.25 3.21
N THR A 67 -3.25 7.73 4.41
CA THR A 67 -2.90 7.06 5.66
C THR A 67 -4.17 6.59 6.36
N ILE A 68 -4.16 5.36 6.87
CA ILE A 68 -5.28 4.72 7.55
C ILE A 68 -4.79 4.21 8.90
N GLU A 69 -5.52 4.54 9.96
CA GLU A 69 -5.28 3.98 11.29
C GLU A 69 -6.23 2.80 11.50
N LEU A 70 -5.69 1.58 11.50
CA LEU A 70 -6.42 0.37 11.87
C LEU A 70 -6.31 0.19 13.38
N LYS A 71 -7.43 0.29 14.09
CA LYS A 71 -7.52 0.12 15.55
C LYS A 71 -7.94 -1.29 15.91
#